data_AF-A0A7S3K7D5-F1
#
_entry.id   AF-A0A7S3K7D5-F1
#
_cell.length_a   1.000
_cell.length_b   1.000
_cell.length_c   1.000
_cell.angle_alpha   90.00
_cell.angle_beta   90.00
_cell.angle_gamma   90.00
#
_symmetry.space_group_name_H-M   'P 1'
#
loop_
_entity.id
_entity.type
_entity.pdbx_description
1 polymer ?
#
loop_
_entity_poly.entity_id
_entity_poly.type
_entity_poly.pdbx_seq_one_letter_code
_entity_poly.pdbx_strand_id
1 'polypeptide(L)'
;MKCNNEDDVLEIVEKICTNLELATEFEEFAESNIKPFLDYDEDEGKGEHSHDMYKVYLEYLDHFEKRIESEINKHSSVDVPSFYRKAREILDLSSPKNSHRFFLQALLSTAEYQTFLYLMRNEAQRHRNSQLHISRRK
;
A
#
# COMPACT_ATOMS: atom_id res chain seq x y z
N MET A 1 -8.48 -18.50 -34.55
CA MET A 1 -7.43 -17.85 -33.76
C MET A 1 -7.78 -16.38 -33.63
N LYS A 2 -8.28 -15.96 -32.46
CA LYS A 2 -8.39 -14.55 -32.11
C LYS A 2 -7.43 -14.35 -30.94
N CYS A 3 -6.32 -13.66 -31.19
CA CYS A 3 -5.47 -13.15 -30.13
C CYS A 3 -6.23 -11.96 -29.53
N ASN A 4 -6.86 -12.15 -28.38
CA ASN A 4 -7.42 -11.05 -27.60
C ASN A 4 -6.26 -10.46 -26.79
N ASN A 5 -5.51 -9.52 -27.38
CA ASN A 5 -4.45 -8.77 -26.70
C ASN A 5 -5.02 -7.45 -26.15
N GLU A 6 -6.04 -7.54 -25.30
CA GLU A 6 -6.39 -6.45 -24.39
C GLU A 6 -6.09 -6.98 -22.99
N ASP A 7 -4.93 -6.61 -22.44
CA ASP A 7 -4.61 -6.87 -21.04
C ASP A 7 -5.76 -6.31 -20.19
N ASP A 8 -6.31 -7.13 -19.29
CA ASP A 8 -7.36 -6.71 -18.38
C ASP A 8 -6.84 -5.54 -17.52
N VAL A 9 -7.63 -4.47 -17.37
CA VAL A 9 -7.28 -3.34 -16.48
C VAL A 9 -6.84 -3.78 -15.09
N LEU A 10 -7.40 -4.88 -14.58
CA LEU A 10 -7.00 -5.43 -13.28
C LEU A 10 -5.63 -6.11 -13.32
N GLU A 11 -5.29 -6.81 -14.41
CA GLU A 11 -3.95 -7.40 -14.58
C GLU A 11 -2.89 -6.31 -14.70
N ILE A 12 -3.21 -5.21 -15.38
CA ILE A 12 -2.30 -4.05 -15.49
C ILE A 12 -2.07 -3.44 -14.11
N VAL A 13 -3.13 -3.16 -13.35
CA VAL A 13 -3.02 -2.56 -12.01
C VAL A 13 -2.34 -3.51 -11.02
N GLU A 14 -2.58 -4.82 -11.12
CA GLU A 14 -1.89 -5.82 -10.32
C GLU A 14 -0.38 -5.86 -10.63
N LYS A 15 0.01 -5.77 -11.90
CA LYS A 15 1.43 -5.63 -12.30
C LYS A 15 2.05 -4.34 -11.77
N ILE A 16 1.32 -3.22 -11.80
CA ILE A 16 1.78 -1.94 -11.23
C ILE A 16 2.03 -2.08 -9.72
N CYS A 17 1.07 -2.64 -8.99
CA CYS A 17 1.14 -2.76 -7.53
C CYS A 17 2.21 -3.77 -7.06
N THR A 18 2.60 -4.71 -7.92
CA THR A 18 3.66 -5.70 -7.65
C THR A 18 5.02 -5.29 -8.21
N ASN A 19 5.13 -4.08 -8.78
CA ASN A 19 6.38 -3.56 -9.30
C ASN A 19 7.36 -3.25 -8.16
N LEU A 20 8.62 -3.66 -8.34
CA LEU A 20 9.72 -3.38 -7.42
C LEU A 20 9.93 -1.88 -7.19
N GLU A 21 9.71 -1.04 -8.21
CA GLU A 21 9.84 0.41 -8.08
C GLU A 21 8.87 0.97 -7.04
N LEU A 22 7.60 0.56 -7.08
CA LEU A 22 6.58 0.99 -6.13
C LEU A 22 6.88 0.46 -4.70
N ALA A 23 7.43 -0.75 -4.61
CA ALA A 23 7.87 -1.31 -3.33
C ALA A 23 9.02 -0.49 -2.72
N THR A 24 10.01 -0.10 -3.53
CA THR A 24 11.11 0.78 -3.08
C THR A 24 10.59 2.15 -2.64
N GLU A 25 9.68 2.75 -3.40
CA GLU A 25 9.04 4.03 -3.03
C GLU A 25 8.31 3.92 -1.68
N PHE A 26 7.67 2.78 -1.38
CA PHE A 26 7.07 2.52 -0.07
C PHE A 26 8.09 2.45 1.05
N GLU A 27 9.21 1.75 0.84
CA GLU A 27 10.28 1.69 1.83
C GLU A 27 10.87 3.08 2.11
N GLU A 28 11.15 3.86 1.07
CA GLU A 28 11.66 5.22 1.19
C GLU A 28 10.67 6.17 1.91
N PHE A 29 9.38 6.04 1.59
CA PHE A 29 8.33 6.78 2.28
C PHE A 29 8.28 6.42 3.77
N ALA A 30 8.33 5.11 4.09
CA ALA A 30 8.26 4.63 5.46
C ALA A 30 9.47 5.11 6.27
N GLU A 31 10.68 5.04 5.73
CA GLU A 31 11.89 5.54 6.37
C GLU A 31 11.83 7.05 6.61
N SER A 32 11.39 7.83 5.62
CA SER A 32 11.32 9.30 5.71
C SER A 32 10.30 9.78 6.74
N ASN A 33 9.25 8.99 6.99
CA ASN A 33 8.14 9.35 7.87
C ASN A 33 8.10 8.50 9.15
N ILE A 34 9.17 7.78 9.47
CA ILE A 34 9.21 6.81 10.57
C ILE A 34 9.12 7.47 11.96
N LYS A 35 9.48 8.75 12.06
CA LYS A 35 9.72 9.44 13.34
C LYS A 35 8.55 9.35 14.33
N PRO A 36 7.27 9.62 13.96
CA PRO A 36 6.16 9.49 14.90
C PRO A 36 5.98 8.07 15.45
N PHE A 37 6.47 7.05 14.74
CA PHE A 37 6.32 5.62 15.08
C PHE A 37 7.48 5.06 15.92
N LEU A 38 8.61 5.78 16.00
CA LEU A 38 9.75 5.37 16.83
C LEU A 38 9.45 5.49 18.32
N ASP A 39 8.63 6.48 18.71
CA ASP A 39 8.29 6.77 20.10
C ASP A 39 6.96 6.12 20.53
N TYR A 40 6.31 5.39 19.63
CA TYR A 40 5.07 4.67 19.95
C TYR A 40 5.37 3.42 20.76
N ASP A 41 4.76 3.33 21.94
CA ASP A 41 4.79 2.17 22.82
C ASP A 41 3.41 1.49 22.83
N GLU A 42 3.38 0.21 22.45
CA GLU A 42 2.14 -0.56 22.31
C GLU A 42 1.63 -1.07 23.67
N ASP A 43 2.54 -1.21 24.64
CA ASP A 43 2.26 -1.77 25.96
C ASP A 43 1.33 -0.86 26.79
N GLU A 44 1.10 0.39 26.38
CA GLU A 44 0.12 1.27 27.02
C GLU A 44 -1.32 1.02 26.58
N GLY A 45 -1.61 0.10 25.65
CA GLY A 45 -2.91 -0.54 25.40
C GLY A 45 -4.15 0.35 25.17
N LYS A 46 -3.99 1.67 25.17
CA LYS A 46 -5.02 2.73 25.14
C LYS A 46 -4.48 4.06 24.59
N GLY A 47 -3.32 4.04 23.94
CA GLY A 47 -2.73 5.26 23.38
C GLY A 47 -3.56 5.75 22.21
N GLU A 48 -4.17 6.93 22.33
CA GLU A 48 -4.63 7.68 21.16
C GLU A 48 -3.44 7.80 20.20
N HIS A 49 -3.61 7.33 18.96
CA HIS A 49 -2.57 7.53 17.96
C HIS A 49 -2.36 9.03 17.78
N SER A 50 -1.10 9.44 17.69
CA SER A 50 -0.80 10.86 17.58
C SER A 50 -1.40 11.41 16.30
N HIS A 51 -1.80 12.68 16.34
CA HIS A 51 -2.29 13.38 15.16
C HIS A 51 -1.26 13.34 14.01
N ASP A 52 0.04 13.29 14.32
CA ASP A 52 1.10 13.18 13.33
C ASP A 52 1.14 11.80 12.66
N MET A 53 0.84 10.69 13.35
CA MET A 53 0.68 9.38 12.69
C MET A 53 -0.46 9.39 11.67
N TYR A 54 -1.56 10.05 12.02
CA TYR A 54 -2.71 10.18 11.12
C TYR A 54 -2.39 11.08 9.91
N LYS A 55 -1.61 12.15 10.08
CA LYS A 55 -1.12 12.95 8.95
C LYS A 55 -0.28 12.11 7.99
N VAL A 56 0.67 11.33 8.51
CA VAL A 56 1.50 10.46 7.66
C VAL A 56 0.62 9.44 6.92
N TYR A 57 -0.43 8.91 7.56
CA TYR A 57 -1.39 8.04 6.88
C TYR A 57 -2.12 8.73 5.72
N LEU A 58 -2.57 9.98 5.90
CA LEU A 58 -3.21 10.73 4.82
C LEU A 58 -2.23 11.03 3.68
N GLU A 59 -0.98 11.37 3.99
CA GLU A 59 0.09 11.58 3.01
C GLU A 59 0.41 10.28 2.26
N TYR A 60 0.42 9.14 2.97
CA TYR A 60 0.56 7.81 2.38
C TYR A 60 -0.55 7.53 1.36
N LEU A 61 -1.82 7.70 1.74
CA LEU A 61 -2.93 7.47 0.83
C LEU A 61 -2.83 8.34 -0.43
N ASP A 62 -2.64 9.65 -0.25
CA ASP A 62 -2.55 10.59 -1.35
C ASP A 62 -1.38 10.25 -2.30
N HIS A 63 -0.23 9.86 -1.74
CA HIS A 63 0.94 9.49 -2.52
C HIS A 63 0.69 8.22 -3.36
N PHE A 64 0.22 7.15 -2.72
CA PHE A 64 0.03 5.87 -3.40
C PHE A 64 -1.14 5.88 -4.38
N GLU A 65 -2.25 6.55 -4.05
CA GLU A 65 -3.37 6.72 -4.97
C GLU A 65 -2.93 7.47 -6.23
N LYS A 66 -2.28 8.63 -6.09
CA LYS A 66 -1.78 9.40 -7.23
C LYS A 66 -0.75 8.62 -8.05
N ARG A 67 0.09 7.84 -7.38
CA ARG A 67 1.11 7.01 -8.05
C ARG A 67 0.48 5.93 -8.91
N ILE A 68 -0.51 5.21 -8.39
CA ILE A 68 -1.25 4.17 -9.12
C ILE A 68 -2.08 4.79 -10.25
N GLU A 69 -2.79 5.89 -9.98
CA GLU A 69 -3.55 6.62 -11.00
C GLU A 69 -2.65 7.12 -12.14
N SER A 70 -1.47 7.65 -11.79
CA SER A 70 -0.49 8.09 -12.78
C SER A 70 -0.02 6.93 -13.65
N GLU A 71 0.18 5.73 -13.10
CA GLU A 71 0.56 4.57 -13.91
C GLU A 71 -0.59 4.11 -14.80
N ILE A 72 -1.81 4.02 -14.28
CA ILE A 72 -3.00 3.67 -15.09
C ILE A 72 -3.10 4.61 -16.29
N ASN A 73 -2.96 5.92 -16.07
CA ASN A 73 -3.09 6.94 -17.12
C ASN A 73 -1.94 6.91 -18.15
N LYS A 74 -0.81 6.23 -17.89
CA LYS A 74 0.25 6.00 -18.89
C LYS A 74 -0.17 4.96 -19.94
N HIS A 75 -1.14 4.11 -19.63
CA HIS A 75 -1.65 3.13 -20.57
C HIS A 75 -2.75 3.73 -21.44
N SER A 76 -2.64 3.59 -22.77
CA SER A 76 -3.61 4.15 -23.72
C SER A 76 -4.94 3.39 -23.78
N SER A 77 -5.00 2.17 -23.24
CA SER A 77 -6.14 1.26 -23.34
C SER A 77 -6.99 1.19 -22.07
N VAL A 78 -6.56 1.83 -20.97
CA VAL A 78 -7.27 1.78 -19.68
C VAL A 78 -7.33 3.15 -19.04
N ASP A 79 -8.35 3.38 -18.22
CA ASP A 79 -8.51 4.60 -17.44
C ASP A 79 -8.91 4.29 -15.99
N VAL A 80 -8.68 5.27 -15.12
CA VAL A 80 -8.96 5.18 -13.68
C VAL A 80 -10.45 4.87 -13.41
N PRO A 81 -11.44 5.53 -14.06
CA PRO A 81 -12.85 5.18 -13.88
C PRO A 81 -13.20 3.72 -14.21
N SER A 82 -12.59 3.16 -15.25
CA SER A 82 -12.82 1.77 -15.68
C SER A 82 -12.23 0.78 -14.70
N PHE A 83 -11.06 1.09 -14.11
CA PHE A 83 -10.51 0.32 -13.00
C PHE A 83 -11.48 0.29 -11.81
N TYR A 84 -11.92 1.46 -11.32
CA TYR A 84 -12.84 1.54 -10.18
C TYR A 84 -14.15 0.80 -10.42
N ARG A 85 -14.75 0.95 -11.62
CA ARG A 85 -15.98 0.25 -11.99
C ARG A 85 -15.78 -1.27 -11.90
N LYS A 86 -14.71 -1.78 -12.53
CA LYS A 86 -14.44 -3.22 -12.57
C LYS A 86 -14.06 -3.78 -11.20
N ALA A 87 -13.32 -3.01 -10.41
CA ALA A 87 -13.00 -3.37 -9.04
C ALA A 87 -14.27 -3.54 -8.19
N ARG A 88 -15.21 -2.59 -8.27
CA ARG A 88 -16.50 -2.68 -7.56
C ARG A 88 -17.30 -3.88 -8.02
N GLU A 89 -17.43 -4.10 -9.33
CA GLU A 89 -18.13 -5.27 -9.88
C GLU A 89 -17.60 -6.57 -9.28
N ILE A 90 -16.29 -6.77 -9.21
CA ILE A 90 -15.68 -8.00 -8.66
C ILE A 90 -15.86 -8.12 -7.14
N LEU A 91 -15.77 -7.00 -6.42
CA LEU A 91 -15.96 -6.98 -4.96
C LEU A 91 -17.42 -7.23 -4.56
N ASP A 92 -18.37 -6.87 -5.42
CA ASP A 92 -19.80 -7.12 -5.22
C ASP A 92 -20.20 -8.56 -5.57
N LEU A 93 -19.40 -9.28 -6.37
CA LEU A 93 -19.65 -10.70 -6.65
C LEU A 93 -19.49 -11.55 -5.39
N SER A 94 -20.50 -12.35 -5.06
CA SER A 94 -20.47 -13.32 -3.96
C SER A 94 -19.63 -14.57 -4.25
N SER A 95 -18.85 -14.59 -5.33
CA SER A 95 -18.05 -15.75 -5.74
C SER A 95 -16.64 -15.68 -5.15
N PRO A 96 -16.27 -16.56 -4.21
CA PRO A 96 -14.97 -16.54 -3.53
C PRO A 96 -13.80 -17.03 -4.40
N LYS A 97 -14.03 -17.48 -5.64
CA LYS A 97 -13.01 -18.09 -6.52
C LYS A 97 -12.37 -17.13 -7.53
N ASN A 98 -12.63 -15.83 -7.45
CA ASN A 98 -12.03 -14.86 -8.37
C ASN A 98 -10.66 -14.39 -7.84
N SER A 99 -9.58 -14.68 -8.55
CA SER A 99 -8.21 -14.29 -8.17
C SER A 99 -8.04 -12.77 -8.00
N HIS A 100 -8.69 -11.98 -8.86
CA HIS A 100 -8.64 -10.52 -8.75
C HIS A 100 -9.39 -10.01 -7.50
N ARG A 101 -10.36 -10.76 -6.96
CA ARG A 101 -11.02 -10.38 -5.71
C ARG A 101 -10.02 -10.36 -4.55
N PHE A 102 -9.15 -11.38 -4.46
CA PHE A 102 -8.12 -11.44 -3.44
C PHE A 102 -7.15 -10.26 -3.55
N PHE A 103 -6.68 -9.97 -4.78
CA PHE A 103 -5.85 -8.80 -5.06
C PHE A 103 -6.52 -7.49 -4.62
N LEU A 104 -7.77 -7.25 -5.02
CA LEU A 104 -8.50 -6.04 -4.66
C LEU A 104 -8.75 -5.91 -3.16
N GLN A 105 -9.00 -7.02 -2.47
CA GLN A 105 -9.12 -7.03 -1.00
C GLN A 105 -7.79 -6.69 -0.33
N ALA A 106 -6.68 -7.21 -0.83
CA ALA A 106 -5.36 -6.85 -0.34
C ALA A 106 -5.05 -5.36 -0.57
N LEU A 107 -5.34 -4.85 -1.78
CA LEU A 107 -5.15 -3.43 -2.12
C LEU A 107 -6.03 -2.50 -1.27
N LEU A 108 -7.28 -2.86 -1.01
CA LEU A 108 -8.14 -2.11 -0.08
C LEU A 108 -7.59 -2.18 1.35
N SER A 109 -7.09 -3.34 1.77
CA SER A 109 -6.52 -3.50 3.11
C SER A 109 -5.30 -2.61 3.31
N THR A 110 -4.49 -2.34 2.27
CA THR A 110 -3.36 -1.40 2.39
C THR A 110 -3.81 0.04 2.56
N ALA A 111 -5.01 0.40 2.09
CA ALA A 111 -5.59 1.71 2.33
C ALA A 111 -6.23 1.85 3.73
N GLU A 112 -6.41 0.75 4.48
CA GLU A 112 -6.95 0.80 5.83
C GLU A 112 -5.91 1.30 6.84
N TYR A 113 -6.32 2.23 7.70
CA TYR A 113 -5.44 2.86 8.68
C TYR A 113 -4.73 1.86 9.60
N GLN A 114 -5.43 0.81 10.04
CA GLN A 114 -4.86 -0.21 10.93
C GLN A 114 -3.74 -1.02 10.26
N THR A 115 -3.91 -1.35 8.98
CA THR A 115 -2.88 -2.04 8.20
C THR A 115 -1.66 -1.13 8.01
N PHE A 116 -1.89 0.14 7.65
CA PHE A 116 -0.84 1.13 7.52
C PHE A 116 -0.02 1.27 8.81
N LEU A 117 -0.69 1.39 9.96
CA LEU A 117 -0.03 1.46 11.26
C LEU A 117 0.83 0.23 11.53
N TYR A 118 0.30 -0.96 11.29
CA TYR A 118 1.04 -2.20 11.46
C TYR A 118 2.33 -2.21 10.61
N LEU A 119 2.25 -1.78 9.35
CA LEU A 119 3.40 -1.69 8.46
C LEU A 119 4.46 -0.70 8.97
N MET A 120 4.05 0.53 9.29
CA MET A 120 4.97 1.57 9.79
C MET A 120 5.62 1.19 11.11
N ARG A 121 4.91 0.47 11.98
CA ARG A 121 5.44 0.02 13.27
C ARG A 121 6.45 -1.11 13.13
N ASN A 122 6.21 -2.05 12.21
CA ASN A 122 7.20 -3.06 11.88
C ASN A 122 8.47 -2.42 11.32
N GLU A 123 8.32 -1.38 10.50
CA GLU A 123 9.46 -0.62 9.99
C GLU A 123 10.21 0.11 11.11
N ALA A 124 9.49 0.78 12.00
CA ALA A 124 10.07 1.42 13.18
C ALA A 124 10.86 0.42 14.04
N GLN A 125 10.33 -0.79 14.25
CA GLN A 125 11.00 -1.83 15.01
C GLN A 125 12.25 -2.35 14.29
N ARG A 126 12.19 -2.55 12.97
CA ARG A 126 13.34 -2.92 12.13
C ARG A 126 14.45 -1.87 12.24
N HIS A 127 14.09 -0.60 12.14
CA HIS A 127 15.01 0.53 12.26
C HIS A 127 15.68 0.59 13.65
N ARG A 128 14.92 0.43 14.76
CA ARG A 128 15.47 0.34 16.13
C ARG A 128 16.52 -0.79 16.24
N ASN A 129 16.19 -1.97 15.73
CA ASN A 129 17.09 -3.14 15.78
C ASN A 129 18.38 -2.92 14.99
N SER A 130 18.30 -2.32 13.79
CA SER A 130 19.46 -2.01 12.96
C SER A 130 20.42 -1.03 13.64
N GLN A 131 19.91 0.01 14.31
CA GLN A 131 20.74 0.97 15.03
C GLN A 131 21.45 0.37 16.26
N LEU A 132 20.79 -0.55 16.97
CA LEU A 132 21.38 -1.27 18.10
C LEU A 132 22.53 -2.18 17.65
N HIS A 133 22.43 -2.82 16.49
CA HIS A 133 23.50 -3.66 15.94
C HIS A 133 24.73 -2.86 15.51
N ILE A 134 24.56 -1.64 15.00
CA ILE A 134 25.68 -0.73 14.68
C ILE A 134 26.36 -0.24 15.96
N SER A 135 25.59 0.09 17.00
CA SER A 135 26.11 0.59 18.28
C SER A 135 26.89 -0.46 19.08
N ARG A 136 26.60 -1.75 18.89
CA ARG A 136 27.32 -2.88 19.52
C ARG A 136 28.63 -3.28 18.82
N ARG A 137 28.91 -2.69 17.65
CA ARG A 137 30.12 -2.97 16.85
C ARG A 137 31.18 -1.84 16.93
N LYS A 138 30.88 -0.77 17.65
CA LYS A 138 31.83 0.29 18.03
C LYS A 138 32.25 0.10 19.48
#